data_AF-M4TC66-F1
#
_entry.id   AF-M4TC66-F1
#
_cell.length_a   1.000
_cell.length_b   1.000
_cell.length_c   1.000
_cell.angle_alpha   90.00
_cell.angle_beta   90.00
_cell.angle_gamma   90.00
#
_symmetry.space_group_name_H-M   'P 1'
#
loop_
_entity.id
_entity.type
_entity.pdbx_description
1 polymer ?
#
loop_
_entity_poly.entity_id
_entity_poly.type
_entity_poly.pdbx_seq_one_letter_code
_entity_poly.pdbx_strand_id
1 'polypeptide(L)'
;MKNKLAIAVVTLIASFQVVKAQQPAQACKSVCDCAYHLERRTKHYSDELENAKARLKALQKQFLTAIIAASTGPELTRRQAVPVLAAGAALVSECEQEISNKEAVTAKLTNASAAAAALLRGLHYISKSTGIYHLTWSSGANFNNAAKTAQNFAELKTDIACSEQQTEDKDVNDRDDTNRQPDIPDLLNKVHLTNDCLQTNPSTNCGANDVTSSTQLKFSLTLTQGATAATERFAAAWGTPLKVTAADFKLATEAIADANAALQKAKEAPAVIACNKRLANYGDIASTSDYRLFVLKVLAGKPMADTLSGLIISFVTISARVCLLLR
;
A
#
# COMPACT_ATOMS: atom_id res chain seq x y z
N MET A 1 -33.95 49.73 29.80
CA MET A 1 -34.59 48.41 30.07
C MET A 1 -35.43 48.08 28.83
N LYS A 2 -35.25 47.03 28.03
CA LYS A 2 -34.72 45.68 28.21
C LYS A 2 -34.07 45.23 26.88
N ASN A 3 -32.92 44.57 27.01
CA ASN A 3 -32.29 43.68 26.04
C ASN A 3 -33.29 42.66 25.50
N LYS A 4 -33.12 42.18 24.25
CA LYS A 4 -33.02 40.74 23.97
C LYS A 4 -32.09 40.48 22.77
N LEU A 5 -30.94 39.91 23.12
CA LEU A 5 -29.97 39.19 22.30
C LEU A 5 -30.64 38.36 21.19
N ALA A 6 -30.21 38.55 19.95
CA ALA A 6 -30.32 37.53 18.91
C ALA A 6 -29.16 36.55 19.11
N ILE A 7 -29.48 35.34 19.59
CA ILE A 7 -28.54 34.22 19.67
C ILE A 7 -28.40 33.66 18.26
N ALA A 8 -27.31 33.99 17.58
CA ALA A 8 -26.91 33.29 16.37
C ALA A 8 -26.37 31.91 16.78
N VAL A 9 -27.19 30.88 16.62
CA VAL A 9 -26.77 29.47 16.75
C VAL A 9 -25.85 29.16 15.58
N VAL A 10 -24.55 29.16 15.82
CA VAL A 10 -23.55 28.61 14.89
C VAL A 10 -23.71 27.09 14.94
N THR A 11 -24.39 26.54 13.95
CA THR A 11 -24.45 25.10 13.70
C THR A 11 -23.06 24.61 13.29
N LEU A 12 -22.32 24.08 14.26
CA LEU A 12 -21.17 23.22 14.01
C LEU A 12 -21.69 21.99 13.26
N ILE A 13 -21.52 21.97 11.94
CA ILE A 13 -21.68 20.73 11.16
C ILE A 13 -20.44 19.89 11.47
N ALA A 14 -20.48 19.20 12.60
CA ALA A 14 -19.65 18.03 12.81
C ALA A 14 -20.07 17.03 11.74
N SER A 15 -19.18 16.80 10.77
CA SER A 15 -19.32 15.72 9.81
C SER A 15 -19.16 14.41 10.59
N PHE A 16 -20.24 13.95 11.22
CA PHE A 16 -20.31 12.59 11.72
C PHE A 16 -20.30 11.69 10.48
N GLN A 17 -19.10 11.28 10.07
CA GLN A 17 -18.99 10.07 9.29
C GLN A 17 -19.62 8.97 10.14
N VAL A 18 -20.71 8.41 9.64
CA VAL A 18 -21.29 7.20 10.18
C VAL A 18 -20.19 6.15 10.12
N VAL A 19 -19.53 5.92 11.25
CA VAL A 19 -18.62 4.79 11.43
C VAL A 19 -19.51 3.56 11.35
N LYS A 20 -19.70 3.04 10.13
CA LYS A 20 -20.10 1.64 9.99
C LYS A 20 -19.05 0.85 10.77
N ALA A 21 -19.48 -0.01 11.68
CA ALA A 21 -18.59 -0.97 12.32
C ALA A 21 -17.94 -1.80 11.21
N GLN A 22 -16.75 -1.39 10.81
CA GLN A 22 -16.01 -1.98 9.71
C GLN A 22 -15.45 -3.29 10.27
N GLN A 23 -15.86 -4.43 9.71
CA GLN A 23 -15.21 -5.69 10.06
C GLN A 23 -13.70 -5.59 9.75
N PRO A 24 -12.84 -6.20 10.57
CA PRO A 24 -11.40 -6.17 10.37
C PRO A 24 -11.05 -6.62 8.95
N ALA A 25 -10.07 -5.96 8.34
CA ALA A 25 -9.60 -6.30 7.02
C ALA A 25 -9.09 -7.75 7.01
N GLN A 26 -9.52 -8.54 6.02
CA GLN A 26 -9.10 -9.94 5.91
C GLN A 26 -7.77 -10.02 5.18
N ALA A 27 -7.00 -11.07 5.48
CA ALA A 27 -5.82 -11.39 4.68
C ALA A 27 -6.25 -11.79 3.26
N CYS A 28 -5.47 -11.37 2.27
CA CYS A 28 -5.67 -11.78 0.89
C CYS A 28 -5.50 -13.30 0.74
N LYS A 29 -6.29 -13.89 -0.15
CA LYS A 29 -6.43 -15.36 -0.27
C LYS A 29 -5.80 -15.94 -1.53
N SER A 30 -5.46 -15.09 -2.49
CA SER A 30 -4.78 -15.48 -3.73
C SER A 30 -3.62 -14.54 -4.01
N VAL A 31 -2.69 -14.96 -4.87
CA VAL A 31 -1.56 -14.10 -5.27
C VAL A 31 -2.02 -12.85 -6.03
N CYS A 32 -3.09 -12.92 -6.84
CA CYS A 32 -3.63 -11.76 -7.54
C CYS A 32 -4.33 -10.79 -6.57
N ASP A 33 -5.09 -11.34 -5.62
CA ASP A 33 -5.74 -10.58 -4.54
C ASP A 33 -4.66 -9.84 -3.72
N CYS A 34 -3.60 -10.54 -3.32
CA CYS A 34 -2.47 -9.93 -2.61
C CYS A 34 -1.76 -8.82 -3.41
N ALA A 35 -1.57 -9.01 -4.72
CA ALA A 35 -1.01 -7.97 -5.59
C ALA A 35 -1.92 -6.72 -5.63
N TYR A 36 -3.23 -6.91 -5.69
CA TYR A 36 -4.20 -5.81 -5.67
C TYR A 36 -4.21 -5.07 -4.32
N HIS A 37 -4.19 -5.79 -3.20
CA HIS A 37 -4.06 -5.19 -1.86
C HIS A 37 -2.81 -4.31 -1.75
N LEU A 38 -1.65 -4.78 -2.24
CA LEU A 38 -0.41 -4.00 -2.27
C LEU A 38 -0.56 -2.70 -3.04
N GLU A 39 -1.17 -2.75 -4.22
CA GLU A 39 -1.39 -1.58 -5.08
C GLU A 39 -2.33 -0.56 -4.44
N ARG A 40 -3.44 -1.03 -3.83
CA ARG A 40 -4.39 -0.17 -3.12
C ARG A 40 -3.74 0.55 -1.95
N ARG A 41 -2.99 -0.16 -1.11
CA ARG A 41 -2.29 0.42 0.04
C ARG A 41 -1.21 1.40 -0.40
N THR A 42 -0.46 1.07 -1.43
CA THR A 42 0.55 1.95 -2.03
C THR A 42 -0.09 3.23 -2.59
N LYS A 43 -1.21 3.09 -3.30
CA LYS A 43 -1.98 4.21 -3.82
C LYS A 43 -2.47 5.14 -2.71
N HIS A 44 -2.99 4.60 -1.61
CA HIS A 44 -3.41 5.41 -0.47
C HIS A 44 -2.29 6.33 0.05
N TYR A 45 -1.10 5.79 0.31
CA TYR A 45 0.03 6.60 0.79
C TYR A 45 0.59 7.58 -0.25
N SER A 46 0.48 7.22 -1.53
CA SER A 46 0.84 8.10 -2.65
C SER A 46 -0.15 9.27 -2.78
N ASP A 47 -1.44 8.99 -2.69
CA ASP A 47 -2.50 9.99 -2.74
C ASP A 47 -2.40 10.94 -1.53
N GLU A 48 -2.07 10.45 -0.33
CA GLU A 48 -1.78 11.31 0.82
C GLU A 48 -0.63 12.30 0.54
N LEU A 49 0.46 11.84 -0.08
CA LEU A 49 1.61 12.68 -0.40
C LEU A 49 1.27 13.73 -1.47
N GLU A 50 0.57 13.31 -2.54
CA GLU A 50 0.17 14.24 -3.61
C GLU A 50 -0.86 15.26 -3.11
N ASN A 51 -1.79 14.85 -2.24
CA ASN A 51 -2.70 15.78 -1.56
C ASN A 51 -1.95 16.77 -0.67
N ALA A 52 -0.91 16.33 0.05
CA ALA A 52 -0.06 17.22 0.85
C ALA A 52 0.63 18.28 -0.01
N LYS A 53 1.23 17.86 -1.13
CA LYS A 53 1.87 18.77 -2.10
C LYS A 53 0.88 19.78 -2.67
N ALA A 54 -0.34 19.36 -3.00
CA ALA A 54 -1.39 20.26 -3.46
C ALA A 54 -1.79 21.28 -2.38
N ARG A 55 -1.88 20.85 -1.12
CA ARG A 55 -2.20 21.73 0.02
C ARG A 55 -1.07 22.71 0.32
N LEU A 56 0.20 22.30 0.22
CA LEU A 56 1.34 23.20 0.34
C LEU A 56 1.24 24.34 -0.68
N LYS A 57 0.97 24.04 -1.96
CA LYS A 57 0.80 25.05 -3.00
C LYS A 57 -0.33 26.03 -2.66
N ALA A 58 -1.44 25.53 -2.13
CA ALA A 58 -2.55 26.38 -1.68
C ALA A 58 -2.15 27.28 -0.49
N LEU A 59 -1.43 26.73 0.49
CA LEU A 59 -0.94 27.46 1.66
C LEU A 59 0.07 28.55 1.27
N GLN A 60 1.02 28.24 0.39
CA GLN A 60 1.97 29.20 -0.17
C GLN A 60 1.26 30.36 -0.89
N LYS A 61 0.20 30.07 -1.65
CA LYS A 61 -0.62 31.12 -2.29
C LYS A 61 -1.31 32.02 -1.27
N GLN A 62 -1.91 31.44 -0.22
CA GLN A 62 -2.52 32.21 0.89
C GLN A 62 -1.49 33.08 1.59
N PHE A 63 -0.29 32.54 1.82
CA PHE A 63 0.80 33.26 2.46
C PHE A 63 1.28 34.45 1.62
N LEU A 64 1.51 34.25 0.32
CA LEU A 64 1.85 35.34 -0.60
C LEU A 64 0.76 36.42 -0.65
N THR A 65 -0.51 36.02 -0.62
CA THR A 65 -1.64 36.96 -0.59
C THR A 65 -1.63 37.79 0.69
N ALA A 66 -1.34 37.18 1.83
CA ALA A 66 -1.21 37.87 3.11
C ALA A 66 -0.02 38.85 3.11
N ILE A 67 1.11 38.49 2.50
CA ILE A 67 2.26 39.40 2.33
C ILE A 67 1.86 40.62 1.51
N ILE A 68 1.20 40.43 0.38
CA ILE A 68 0.76 41.53 -0.50
C ILE A 68 -0.22 42.44 0.25
N ALA A 69 -1.24 41.87 0.90
CA ALA A 69 -2.23 42.64 1.66
C ALA A 69 -1.60 43.43 2.82
N ALA A 70 -0.61 42.84 3.51
CA ALA A 70 0.16 43.55 4.52
C ALA A 70 0.94 44.71 3.88
N SER A 71 1.62 44.50 2.75
CA SER A 71 2.44 45.52 2.10
C SER A 71 1.66 46.73 1.56
N THR A 72 0.43 46.51 1.07
CA THR A 72 -0.43 47.55 0.49
C THR A 72 -1.34 48.22 1.52
N GLY A 73 -1.42 47.68 2.75
CA GLY A 73 -2.27 48.19 3.81
C GLY A 73 -1.72 49.45 4.52
N PRO A 74 -2.60 50.19 5.21
CA PRO A 74 -2.18 51.27 6.10
C PRO A 74 -1.28 50.73 7.23
N GLU A 75 -0.52 51.61 7.87
CA GLU A 75 0.52 51.21 8.86
C GLU A 75 -0.01 50.29 9.97
N LEU A 76 -1.24 50.56 10.43
CA LEU A 76 -1.92 49.77 11.45
C LEU A 76 -2.16 48.32 10.99
N THR A 77 -2.57 48.13 9.73
CA THR A 77 -2.73 46.80 9.10
C THR A 77 -1.38 46.10 8.94
N ARG A 78 -0.31 46.82 8.58
CA ARG A 78 1.05 46.27 8.51
C ARG A 78 1.51 45.69 9.84
N ARG A 79 1.33 46.44 10.94
CA ARG A 79 1.71 45.99 12.28
C ARG A 79 0.88 44.79 12.76
N GLN A 80 -0.41 44.77 12.44
CA GLN A 80 -1.31 43.66 12.80
C GLN A 80 -1.10 42.39 11.97
N ALA A 81 -0.54 42.52 10.76
CA ALA A 81 -0.25 41.38 9.90
C ALA A 81 1.00 40.59 10.32
N VAL A 82 1.93 41.17 11.08
CA VAL A 82 3.21 40.52 11.45
C VAL A 82 3.03 39.17 12.13
N PRO A 83 2.17 39.00 13.15
CA PRO A 83 1.96 37.70 13.79
C PRO A 83 1.37 36.67 12.81
N VAL A 84 0.49 37.10 11.90
CA VAL A 84 -0.14 36.23 10.90
C VAL A 84 0.88 35.78 9.85
N LEU A 85 1.78 36.68 9.43
CA LEU A 85 2.86 36.35 8.51
C LEU A 85 3.89 35.41 9.14
N ALA A 86 4.25 35.62 10.41
CA ALA A 86 5.13 34.72 11.14
C ALA A 86 4.52 33.30 11.24
N ALA A 87 3.23 33.21 11.60
CA ALA A 87 2.51 31.95 11.62
C ALA A 87 2.47 31.29 10.23
N GLY A 88 2.16 32.05 9.18
CA GLY A 88 2.14 31.54 7.81
C GLY A 88 3.47 30.95 7.36
N ALA A 89 4.58 31.61 7.68
CA ALA A 89 5.91 31.09 7.39
C ALA A 89 6.19 29.77 8.13
N ALA A 90 5.84 29.69 9.43
CA ALA A 90 5.97 28.46 10.21
C ALA A 90 5.14 27.32 9.62
N LEU A 91 3.87 27.57 9.27
CA LEU A 91 2.98 26.58 8.66
C LEU A 91 3.51 26.05 7.33
N VAL A 92 4.06 26.92 6.47
CA VAL A 92 4.68 26.52 5.19
C VAL A 92 5.89 25.63 5.46
N SER A 93 6.78 26.05 6.35
CA SER A 93 7.99 25.30 6.68
C SER A 93 7.68 23.94 7.31
N GLU A 94 6.70 23.85 8.21
CA GLU A 94 6.25 22.60 8.83
C GLU A 94 5.72 21.62 7.76
N CYS A 95 4.88 22.10 6.85
CA CYS A 95 4.33 21.26 5.78
C CYS A 95 5.41 20.80 4.78
N GLU A 96 6.36 21.66 4.41
CA GLU A 96 7.50 21.27 3.56
C GLU A 96 8.34 20.15 4.20
N GLN A 97 8.60 20.25 5.51
CA GLN A 97 9.33 19.23 6.25
C GLN A 97 8.55 17.90 6.29
N GLU A 98 7.24 17.94 6.54
CA GLU A 98 6.39 16.74 6.54
C GLU A 98 6.35 16.06 5.16
N ILE A 99 6.26 16.83 4.08
CA ILE A 99 6.33 16.32 2.71
C ILE A 99 7.67 15.64 2.46
N SER A 100 8.78 16.32 2.75
CA SER A 100 10.12 15.77 2.54
C SER A 100 10.35 14.46 3.31
N ASN A 101 9.87 14.39 4.56
CA ASN A 101 9.96 13.17 5.37
C ASN A 101 9.17 12.00 4.75
N LYS A 102 8.07 12.28 4.06
CA LYS A 102 7.17 11.28 3.49
C LYS A 102 7.59 10.82 2.09
N GLU A 103 8.28 11.64 1.33
CA GLU A 103 8.72 11.33 -0.04
C GLU A 103 9.58 10.06 -0.12
N ALA A 104 10.61 9.95 0.72
CA ALA A 104 11.50 8.78 0.73
C ALA A 104 10.75 7.49 1.12
N VAL A 105 9.84 7.58 2.08
CA VAL A 105 9.05 6.44 2.56
C VAL A 105 8.07 5.99 1.47
N THR A 106 7.34 6.92 0.86
CA THR A 106 6.41 6.61 -0.24
C THR A 106 7.15 6.04 -1.45
N ALA A 107 8.31 6.59 -1.83
CA ALA A 107 9.09 6.07 -2.95
C ALA A 107 9.56 4.63 -2.69
N LYS A 108 10.05 4.34 -1.47
CA LYS A 108 10.44 2.97 -1.08
C LYS A 108 9.26 2.01 -1.14
N LEU A 109 8.10 2.43 -0.61
CA LEU A 109 6.87 1.64 -0.67
C LEU A 109 6.47 1.33 -2.10
N THR A 110 6.42 2.34 -2.97
CA THR A 110 6.05 2.17 -4.38
C THR A 110 6.93 1.14 -5.08
N ASN A 111 8.25 1.22 -4.90
CA ASN A 111 9.18 0.29 -5.53
C ASN A 111 9.03 -1.14 -5.00
N ALA A 112 8.98 -1.31 -3.67
CA ALA A 112 8.85 -2.63 -3.05
C ALA A 112 7.51 -3.30 -3.41
N SER A 113 6.41 -2.55 -3.33
CA SER A 113 5.08 -3.04 -3.69
C SER A 113 4.98 -3.40 -5.18
N ALA A 114 5.55 -2.60 -6.08
CA ALA A 114 5.55 -2.90 -7.51
C ALA A 114 6.31 -4.20 -7.83
N ALA A 115 7.48 -4.39 -7.22
CA ALA A 115 8.26 -5.63 -7.38
C ALA A 115 7.49 -6.85 -6.86
N ALA A 116 6.93 -6.77 -5.65
CA ALA A 116 6.14 -7.85 -5.07
C ALA A 116 4.88 -8.16 -5.89
N ALA A 117 4.13 -7.14 -6.33
CA ALA A 117 2.94 -7.31 -7.14
C ALA A 117 3.23 -7.96 -8.50
N ALA A 118 4.36 -7.61 -9.13
CA ALA A 118 4.80 -8.25 -10.38
C ALA A 118 5.12 -9.73 -10.17
N LEU A 119 5.84 -10.08 -9.11
CA LEU A 119 6.19 -11.48 -8.80
C LEU A 119 4.98 -12.30 -8.40
N LEU A 120 4.03 -11.73 -7.65
CA LEU A 120 2.75 -12.36 -7.33
C LEU A 120 1.92 -12.68 -8.59
N ARG A 121 1.88 -11.77 -9.57
CA ARG A 121 1.28 -12.05 -10.88
C ARG A 121 2.05 -13.13 -11.65
N GLY A 122 3.38 -13.12 -11.59
CA GLY A 122 4.21 -14.20 -12.12
C GLY A 122 3.85 -15.56 -11.53
N LEU A 123 3.70 -15.64 -10.20
CA LEU A 123 3.24 -16.84 -9.50
C LEU A 123 1.84 -17.27 -9.94
N HIS A 124 0.93 -16.33 -10.24
CA HIS A 124 -0.37 -16.66 -10.79
C HIS A 124 -0.22 -17.42 -12.11
N TYR A 125 0.52 -16.86 -13.08
CA TYR A 125 0.75 -17.50 -14.38
C TYR A 125 1.37 -18.90 -14.22
N ILE A 126 2.41 -19.03 -13.40
CA ILE A 126 3.08 -20.30 -13.15
C ILE A 126 2.11 -21.31 -12.51
N SER A 127 1.33 -20.89 -11.51
CA SER A 127 0.39 -21.78 -10.79
C SER A 127 -0.72 -22.32 -11.68
N LYS A 128 -1.13 -21.55 -12.70
CA LYS A 128 -2.17 -21.95 -13.66
C LYS A 128 -1.61 -22.70 -14.87
N SER A 129 -0.29 -22.71 -15.02
CA SER A 129 0.45 -23.45 -16.03
C SER A 129 0.89 -24.80 -15.49
N THR A 130 -0.09 -25.57 -14.98
CA THR A 130 0.17 -26.92 -14.46
C THR A 130 0.59 -27.82 -15.62
N GLY A 131 1.90 -27.91 -15.84
CA GLY A 131 2.47 -28.83 -16.80
C GLY A 131 2.10 -30.27 -16.47
N ILE A 132 1.77 -31.06 -17.49
CA ILE A 132 1.33 -32.44 -17.39
C ILE A 132 2.29 -33.33 -18.17
N TYR A 133 2.59 -34.49 -17.61
CA TYR A 133 3.15 -35.63 -18.33
C TYR A 133 2.30 -36.85 -18.09
N HIS A 134 1.74 -37.39 -19.17
CA HIS A 134 0.77 -38.47 -19.12
C HIS A 134 1.30 -39.70 -19.86
N LEU A 135 1.37 -40.82 -19.14
CA LEU A 135 1.72 -42.12 -19.65
C LEU A 135 0.50 -43.03 -19.62
N THR A 136 0.29 -43.80 -20.69
CA THR A 136 -0.78 -44.78 -20.78
C THR A 136 -0.23 -46.10 -21.29
N TRP A 137 -0.65 -47.20 -20.69
CA TRP A 137 -0.35 -48.55 -21.16
C TRP A 137 -1.45 -49.02 -22.09
N SER A 138 -1.07 -49.50 -23.28
CA SER A 138 -1.99 -50.09 -24.26
C SER A 138 -1.89 -51.61 -24.33
N SER A 139 -0.78 -52.20 -23.88
CA SER A 139 -0.60 -53.65 -23.81
C SER A 139 0.51 -54.04 -22.82
N GLY A 140 0.32 -55.15 -22.11
CA GLY A 140 1.30 -55.68 -21.15
C GLY A 140 1.60 -54.79 -19.94
N ALA A 141 2.40 -55.32 -19.02
CA ALA A 141 2.78 -54.67 -17.76
C ALA A 141 4.15 -53.97 -17.82
N ASN A 142 4.88 -54.08 -18.93
CA ASN A 142 6.23 -53.54 -19.04
C ASN A 142 6.20 -52.02 -19.24
N PHE A 143 7.08 -51.29 -18.55
CA PHE A 143 7.20 -49.84 -18.70
C PHE A 143 7.56 -49.42 -20.14
N ASN A 144 8.27 -50.27 -20.89
CA ASN A 144 8.58 -50.04 -22.31
C ASN A 144 7.32 -50.01 -23.21
N ASN A 145 6.18 -50.52 -22.72
CA ASN A 145 4.90 -50.48 -23.42
C ASN A 145 4.07 -49.24 -23.09
N ALA A 146 4.58 -48.35 -22.23
CA ALA A 146 3.93 -47.10 -21.90
C ALA A 146 4.08 -46.11 -23.06
N ALA A 147 2.95 -45.63 -23.59
CA ALA A 147 2.92 -44.54 -24.55
C ALA A 147 2.77 -43.20 -23.81
N LYS A 148 3.57 -42.22 -24.20
CA LYS A 148 3.40 -40.83 -23.77
C LYS A 148 2.27 -40.18 -24.57
N THR A 149 1.19 -39.82 -23.91
CA THR A 149 -0.01 -39.26 -24.56
C THR A 149 -0.17 -37.76 -24.36
N ALA A 150 0.49 -37.17 -23.36
CA ALA A 150 0.58 -35.72 -23.19
C ALA A 150 1.91 -35.31 -22.54
N GLN A 151 2.47 -34.18 -23.00
CA GLN A 151 3.64 -33.55 -22.39
C GLN A 151 3.59 -32.04 -22.61
N ASN A 152 3.39 -31.27 -21.56
CA ASN A 152 3.44 -29.81 -21.61
C ASN A 152 4.08 -29.18 -20.36
N PHE A 153 5.04 -29.88 -19.73
CA PHE A 153 5.78 -29.34 -18.58
C PHE A 153 6.48 -27.99 -18.79
N ALA A 154 6.73 -27.60 -20.05
CA ALA A 154 7.37 -26.34 -20.41
C ALA A 154 6.39 -25.25 -20.88
N GLU A 155 5.09 -25.52 -20.92
CA GLU A 155 4.10 -24.54 -21.39
C GLU A 155 3.74 -23.55 -20.28
N LEU A 156 3.94 -22.25 -20.54
CA LEU A 156 3.51 -21.18 -19.67
C LEU A 156 2.33 -20.44 -20.32
N LYS A 157 1.21 -20.38 -19.61
CA LYS A 157 0.03 -19.61 -19.97
C LYS A 157 0.18 -18.19 -19.44
N THR A 158 0.39 -17.23 -20.34
CA THR A 158 0.70 -15.83 -19.98
C THR A 158 -0.51 -14.89 -20.09
N ASP A 159 -1.65 -15.37 -20.58
CA ASP A 159 -2.87 -14.60 -20.86
C ASP A 159 -3.99 -14.84 -19.84
N ILE A 160 -3.65 -15.37 -18.66
CA ILE A 160 -4.64 -15.66 -17.63
C ILE A 160 -4.88 -14.42 -16.78
N ALA A 161 -6.08 -13.85 -16.89
CA ALA A 161 -6.46 -12.65 -16.16
C ALA A 161 -6.59 -12.90 -14.65
N CYS A 162 -6.09 -11.97 -13.85
CA CYS A 162 -6.42 -11.83 -12.44
C CYS A 162 -7.85 -11.27 -12.30
N SER A 163 -8.87 -12.13 -12.30
CA SER A 163 -10.29 -11.73 -12.23
C SER A 163 -10.79 -11.37 -10.83
N GLU A 164 -9.97 -11.57 -9.79
CA GLU A 164 -10.33 -11.45 -8.36
C GLU A 164 -10.45 -10.00 -7.86
N GLN A 165 -10.43 -9.01 -8.76
CA GLN A 165 -10.47 -7.58 -8.44
C GLN A 165 -11.84 -7.04 -7.97
N GLN A 166 -12.88 -7.87 -7.91
CA GLN A 166 -14.28 -7.37 -7.87
C GLN A 166 -14.92 -7.23 -6.49
N THR A 167 -14.26 -7.61 -5.39
CA THR A 167 -14.90 -7.61 -4.06
C THR A 167 -14.25 -6.76 -2.98
N GLU A 168 -13.11 -6.12 -3.25
CA GLU A 168 -12.41 -5.34 -2.23
C GLU A 168 -12.30 -3.85 -2.59
N ASP A 169 -13.38 -3.12 -2.35
CA ASP A 169 -13.41 -1.66 -2.43
C ASP A 169 -13.56 -1.02 -1.05
N LYS A 170 -12.93 -1.64 -0.04
CA LYS A 170 -12.87 -1.07 1.30
C LYS A 170 -11.82 0.04 1.33
N ASP A 171 -12.10 1.08 2.09
CA ASP A 171 -11.13 2.14 2.37
C ASP A 171 -9.90 1.55 3.08
N VAL A 172 -8.71 1.98 2.65
CA VAL A 172 -7.46 1.66 3.34
C VAL A 172 -7.39 2.55 4.57
N ASN A 173 -7.52 1.95 5.76
CA ASN A 173 -7.33 2.62 7.04
C ASN A 173 -6.27 1.89 7.88
N ASP A 174 -5.03 1.94 7.38
CA ASP A 174 -3.91 1.14 7.89
C ASP A 174 -3.24 1.72 9.14
N ARG A 175 -3.61 2.96 9.52
CA ARG A 175 -3.12 3.69 10.71
C ARG A 175 -4.03 3.54 11.93
N ASP A 176 -5.22 3.00 11.76
CA ASP A 176 -6.17 2.73 12.84
C ASP A 176 -5.98 1.28 13.32
N ASP A 177 -5.70 1.11 14.62
CA ASP A 177 -5.46 -0.20 15.24
C ASP A 177 -6.65 -1.15 15.09
N THR A 178 -7.88 -0.63 14.99
CA THR A 178 -9.09 -1.46 14.82
C THR A 178 -9.34 -1.87 13.37
N ASN A 179 -8.74 -1.17 12.40
CA ASN A 179 -8.93 -1.38 10.97
C ASN A 179 -7.65 -1.79 10.22
N ARG A 180 -6.60 -2.12 10.98
CA ARG A 180 -5.28 -2.47 10.45
C ARG A 180 -5.37 -3.64 9.47
N GLN A 181 -4.83 -3.45 8.27
CA GLN A 181 -4.74 -4.53 7.30
C GLN A 181 -3.60 -5.47 7.67
N PRO A 182 -3.82 -6.79 7.57
CA PRO A 182 -2.77 -7.79 7.81
C PRO A 182 -1.63 -7.65 6.80
N ASP A 183 -0.52 -8.29 7.13
CA ASP A 183 0.61 -8.41 6.22
C ASP A 183 0.24 -9.28 5.02
N ILE A 184 0.89 -9.01 3.90
CA ILE A 184 0.74 -9.82 2.70
C ILE A 184 1.39 -11.19 2.96
N PRO A 185 0.65 -12.30 2.88
CA PRO A 185 1.17 -13.63 3.12
C PRO A 185 2.02 -14.12 1.94
N ASP A 186 3.03 -14.94 2.25
CA ASP A 186 3.84 -15.67 1.27
C ASP A 186 3.08 -16.89 0.74
N LEU A 187 2.23 -16.65 -0.26
CA LEU A 187 1.45 -17.67 -0.94
C LEU A 187 2.31 -18.38 -2.00
N LEU A 188 2.01 -19.66 -2.26
CA LEU A 188 2.64 -20.46 -3.34
C LEU A 188 4.18 -20.61 -3.22
N ASN A 189 4.69 -20.66 -1.98
CA ASN A 189 6.12 -20.73 -1.67
C ASN A 189 6.74 -22.14 -1.73
N LYS A 190 5.95 -23.16 -2.10
CA LYS A 190 6.40 -24.53 -2.32
C LYS A 190 5.97 -25.02 -3.68
N VAL A 191 6.84 -25.79 -4.34
CA VAL A 191 6.53 -26.53 -5.56
C VAL A 191 6.47 -28.02 -5.27
N HIS A 192 5.50 -28.69 -5.88
CA HIS A 192 5.29 -30.13 -5.75
C HIS A 192 5.17 -30.76 -7.12
N LEU A 193 5.92 -31.84 -7.33
CA LEU A 193 5.52 -32.87 -8.28
C LEU A 193 4.33 -33.61 -7.69
N THR A 194 3.22 -33.63 -8.41
CA THR A 194 2.08 -34.48 -8.13
C THR A 194 2.13 -35.73 -8.99
N ASN A 195 1.62 -36.81 -8.42
CA ASN A 195 1.35 -38.04 -9.14
C ASN A 195 -0.13 -38.40 -8.97
N ASP A 196 -0.74 -38.85 -10.05
CA ASP A 196 -2.08 -39.38 -10.10
C ASP A 196 -2.03 -40.69 -10.89
N CYS A 197 -2.81 -41.69 -10.46
CA CYS A 197 -2.79 -43.00 -11.09
C CYS A 197 -4.19 -43.59 -11.25
N LEU A 198 -4.46 -44.11 -12.44
CA LEU A 198 -5.68 -44.84 -12.78
C LEU A 198 -5.34 -46.28 -13.13
N GLN A 199 -6.08 -47.22 -12.53
CA GLN A 199 -6.17 -48.61 -12.95
C GLN A 199 -7.62 -48.97 -13.28
N THR A 200 -7.84 -49.99 -14.10
CA THR A 200 -9.19 -50.46 -14.47
C THR A 200 -10.02 -50.93 -13.27
N ASN A 201 -9.36 -51.37 -12.19
CA ASN A 201 -10.03 -51.66 -10.93
C ASN A 201 -9.75 -50.50 -9.95
N PRO A 202 -10.75 -49.69 -9.57
CA PRO A 202 -10.56 -48.52 -8.71
C PRO A 202 -10.18 -48.87 -7.25
N SER A 203 -10.10 -50.16 -6.91
CA SER A 203 -9.73 -50.65 -5.57
C SER A 203 -8.23 -50.96 -5.40
N THR A 204 -7.44 -50.98 -6.47
CA THR A 204 -5.99 -51.22 -6.41
C THR A 204 -5.23 -49.91 -6.61
N ASN A 205 -4.44 -49.54 -5.59
CA ASN A 205 -3.49 -48.45 -5.71
C ASN A 205 -2.38 -48.84 -6.71
N CYS A 206 -1.76 -47.86 -7.36
CA CYS A 206 -0.58 -48.12 -8.20
C CYS A 206 0.69 -48.42 -7.38
N GLY A 207 0.51 -48.77 -6.11
CA GLY A 207 1.55 -49.20 -5.18
C GLY A 207 1.70 -50.72 -5.11
N ALA A 208 0.68 -51.50 -5.51
CA ALA A 208 0.84 -52.92 -5.81
C ALA A 208 1.48 -53.06 -7.20
N ASN A 209 2.28 -54.11 -7.43
CA ASN A 209 3.09 -54.34 -8.64
C ASN A 209 2.28 -54.54 -9.96
N ASP A 210 1.05 -54.06 -10.03
CA ASP A 210 0.03 -54.44 -11.00
C ASP A 210 -0.17 -53.36 -12.08
N VAL A 211 0.90 -52.94 -12.75
CA VAL A 211 0.75 -52.18 -14.00
C VAL A 211 0.12 -53.11 -15.03
N THR A 212 -1.04 -52.71 -15.57
CA THR A 212 -1.84 -53.49 -16.53
C THR A 212 -2.02 -52.72 -17.84
N SER A 213 -2.58 -53.37 -18.87
CA SER A 213 -2.79 -52.83 -20.24
C SER A 213 -3.80 -51.67 -20.35
N SER A 214 -4.07 -50.98 -19.26
CA SER A 214 -5.04 -49.90 -19.11
C SER A 214 -4.63 -48.90 -18.02
N THR A 215 -3.45 -49.10 -17.43
CA THR A 215 -2.91 -48.20 -16.41
C THR A 215 -2.62 -46.84 -17.02
N GLN A 216 -2.88 -45.78 -16.25
CA GLN A 216 -2.51 -44.41 -16.61
C GLN A 216 -1.75 -43.77 -15.45
N LEU A 217 -0.63 -43.12 -15.77
CA LEU A 217 0.13 -42.30 -14.83
C LEU A 217 0.16 -40.86 -15.30
N LYS A 218 -0.29 -39.95 -14.45
CA LYS A 218 -0.24 -38.53 -14.71
C LYS A 218 0.63 -37.86 -13.67
N PHE A 219 1.63 -37.13 -14.14
CA PHE A 219 2.48 -36.29 -13.32
C PHE A 219 2.18 -34.83 -13.62
N SER A 220 2.17 -33.98 -12.60
CA SER A 220 1.98 -32.55 -12.80
C SER A 220 2.77 -31.73 -11.80
N LEU A 221 2.92 -30.43 -12.05
CA LEU A 221 3.50 -29.50 -11.08
C LEU A 221 2.37 -28.67 -10.46
N THR A 222 2.42 -28.49 -9.14
CA THR A 222 1.52 -27.58 -8.42
C THR A 222 2.28 -26.75 -7.41
N LEU A 223 1.84 -25.51 -7.21
CA LEU A 223 2.37 -24.61 -6.20
C LEU A 223 1.42 -24.54 -5.01
N THR A 224 1.96 -24.49 -3.79
CA THR A 224 1.15 -24.39 -2.57
C THR A 224 1.84 -23.54 -1.51
N GLN A 225 1.10 -23.20 -0.44
CA GLN A 225 1.65 -22.58 0.75
C GLN A 225 2.02 -23.66 1.77
N GLY A 226 3.32 -23.82 2.05
CA GLY A 226 3.81 -24.59 3.20
C GLY A 226 3.49 -26.08 3.25
N ALA A 227 2.92 -26.70 2.20
CA ALA A 227 2.60 -28.12 2.24
C ALA A 227 3.87 -28.98 2.22
N THR A 228 3.81 -30.13 2.89
CA THR A 228 4.85 -31.16 2.85
C THR A 228 4.56 -32.19 1.77
N ALA A 229 5.57 -32.99 1.44
CA ALA A 229 5.37 -34.17 0.60
C ALA A 229 4.57 -35.23 1.38
N ALA A 230 3.77 -36.00 0.67
CA ALA A 230 3.15 -37.21 1.19
C ALA A 230 4.22 -38.29 1.46
N THR A 231 3.92 -39.22 2.36
CA THR A 231 4.77 -40.37 2.65
C THR A 231 4.64 -41.46 1.57
N GLU A 232 3.49 -41.51 0.91
CA GLU A 232 3.12 -42.44 -0.13
C GLU A 232 3.70 -42.00 -1.48
N ARG A 233 3.95 -42.97 -2.36
CA ARG A 233 4.57 -42.73 -3.68
C ARG A 233 3.56 -42.52 -4.82
N PHE A 234 2.32 -42.98 -4.65
CA PHE A 234 1.27 -42.89 -5.66
C PHE A 234 -0.06 -42.51 -5.01
N ALA A 235 -0.89 -41.77 -5.74
CA ALA A 235 -2.26 -41.47 -5.33
C ALA A 235 -3.08 -42.76 -5.15
N ALA A 236 -3.97 -42.75 -4.15
CA ALA A 236 -4.85 -43.88 -3.86
C ALA A 236 -6.05 -43.97 -4.82
N ALA A 237 -6.42 -42.86 -5.47
CA ALA A 237 -7.53 -42.80 -6.42
C ALA A 237 -7.21 -41.83 -7.55
N TRP A 238 -7.74 -42.12 -8.74
CA TRP A 238 -7.62 -41.23 -9.89
C TRP A 238 -8.38 -39.93 -9.67
N GLY A 239 -7.77 -38.81 -10.05
CA GLY A 239 -8.37 -37.48 -9.92
C GLY A 239 -8.16 -36.82 -8.55
N THR A 240 -7.47 -37.50 -7.63
CA THR A 240 -6.99 -36.92 -6.36
C THR A 240 -5.46 -36.95 -6.29
N PRO A 241 -4.77 -36.06 -7.03
CA PRO A 241 -3.32 -36.13 -7.17
C PRO A 241 -2.60 -36.01 -5.83
N LEU A 242 -1.63 -36.89 -5.62
CA LEU A 242 -0.78 -36.91 -4.44
C LEU A 242 0.45 -36.05 -4.66
N LYS A 243 0.80 -35.19 -3.70
CA LYS A 243 2.02 -34.37 -3.72
C LYS A 243 3.21 -35.23 -3.24
N VAL A 244 4.02 -35.75 -4.15
CA VAL A 244 5.08 -36.73 -3.84
C VAL A 244 6.44 -36.09 -3.57
N THR A 245 6.60 -34.80 -3.89
CA THR A 245 7.78 -34.01 -3.54
C THR A 245 7.34 -32.68 -2.93
N ALA A 246 8.24 -32.02 -2.22
CA ALA A 246 8.07 -30.65 -1.75
C ALA A 246 9.42 -29.95 -1.79
N ALA A 247 9.53 -28.91 -2.61
CA ALA A 247 10.72 -28.06 -2.68
C ALA A 247 10.35 -26.61 -2.43
N ASP A 248 11.31 -25.84 -1.92
CA ASP A 248 11.14 -24.39 -1.77
C ASP A 248 11.00 -23.73 -3.14
N PHE A 249 9.95 -22.92 -3.30
CA PHE A 249 9.67 -22.13 -4.49
C PHE A 249 9.43 -20.66 -4.10
N LYS A 250 10.47 -20.08 -3.49
CA LYS A 250 10.45 -18.77 -2.83
C LYS A 250 10.59 -17.59 -3.79
N LEU A 251 9.91 -17.63 -4.93
CA LEU A 251 10.09 -16.64 -6.00
C LEU A 251 9.70 -15.21 -5.57
N ALA A 252 8.62 -15.07 -4.78
CA ALA A 252 8.13 -13.76 -4.32
C ALA A 252 8.43 -13.48 -2.84
N THR A 253 8.99 -14.45 -2.10
CA THR A 253 9.07 -14.40 -0.64
C THR A 253 9.83 -13.18 -0.12
N GLU A 254 11.02 -12.89 -0.67
CA GLU A 254 11.81 -11.73 -0.27
C GLU A 254 11.14 -10.40 -0.65
N ALA A 255 10.59 -10.31 -1.87
CA ALA A 255 9.87 -9.13 -2.30
C ALA A 255 8.62 -8.84 -1.46
N ILE A 256 7.89 -9.88 -1.03
CA ILE A 256 6.75 -9.76 -0.11
C ILE A 256 7.23 -9.24 1.25
N ALA A 257 8.33 -9.77 1.77
CA ALA A 257 8.91 -9.29 3.03
C ALA A 257 9.32 -7.81 2.94
N ASP A 258 9.97 -7.41 1.85
CA ASP A 258 10.35 -6.02 1.60
C ASP A 258 9.15 -5.09 1.47
N ALA A 259 8.09 -5.53 0.77
CA ALA A 259 6.85 -4.76 0.65
C ALA A 259 6.14 -4.60 2.00
N ASN A 260 6.05 -5.66 2.80
CA ASN A 260 5.50 -5.59 4.16
C ASN A 260 6.32 -4.66 5.07
N ALA A 261 7.65 -4.73 5.00
CA ALA A 261 8.53 -3.83 5.74
C ALA A 261 8.37 -2.37 5.30
N ALA A 262 8.22 -2.11 3.99
CA ALA A 262 7.97 -0.77 3.47
C ALA A 262 6.59 -0.24 3.86
N LEU A 263 5.56 -1.09 3.86
CA LEU A 263 4.22 -0.76 4.36
C LEU A 263 4.27 -0.40 5.84
N GLN A 264 5.00 -1.16 6.65
CA GLN A 264 5.15 -0.86 8.08
C GLN A 264 5.80 0.51 8.29
N LYS A 265 6.85 0.84 7.54
CA LYS A 265 7.46 2.18 7.58
C LYS A 265 6.50 3.28 7.14
N ALA A 266 5.66 3.04 6.14
CA ALA A 266 4.65 4.00 5.70
C ALA A 266 3.54 4.23 6.75
N LYS A 267 3.18 3.19 7.50
CA LYS A 267 2.26 3.29 8.65
C LYS A 267 2.83 4.16 9.75
N GLU A 268 4.09 3.91 10.12
CA GLU A 268 4.80 4.62 11.18
C GLU A 268 5.23 6.03 10.80
N ALA A 269 5.34 6.33 9.51
CA ALA A 269 5.67 7.67 9.04
C ALA A 269 4.62 8.69 9.51
N PRO A 270 5.05 9.85 10.05
CA PRO A 270 4.15 10.90 10.50
C PRO A 270 3.11 11.27 9.43
N ALA A 271 1.87 11.52 9.87
CA ALA A 271 0.87 12.09 9.00
C ALA A 271 1.24 13.54 8.62
N VAL A 272 0.79 13.98 7.45
CA VAL A 272 0.99 15.33 6.91
C VAL A 272 0.01 16.33 7.52
N ILE A 273 0.02 16.45 8.85
CA ILE A 273 -0.96 17.23 9.62
C ILE A 273 -0.76 18.73 9.39
N ALA A 274 0.47 19.22 9.37
CA ALA A 274 0.76 20.63 9.12
C ALA A 274 0.26 21.08 7.74
N CYS A 275 0.31 20.19 6.74
CA CYS A 275 -0.24 20.46 5.41
C CYS A 275 -1.77 20.61 5.38
N ASN A 276 -2.49 20.29 6.45
CA ASN A 276 -3.95 20.47 6.53
C ASN A 276 -4.34 21.86 7.05
N LYS A 277 -3.39 22.57 7.66
CA LYS A 277 -3.58 23.88 8.26
C LYS A 277 -3.73 24.97 7.20
N ARG A 278 -4.48 26.02 7.51
CA ARG A 278 -4.80 27.12 6.58
C ARG A 278 -4.63 28.48 7.25
N LEU A 279 -4.11 29.44 6.50
CA LEU A 279 -4.04 30.84 6.94
C LEU A 279 -5.43 31.50 7.06
N ALA A 280 -6.42 30.99 6.35
CA ALA A 280 -7.80 31.47 6.51
C ALA A 280 -8.46 31.01 7.83
N ASN A 281 -7.84 30.07 8.55
CA ASN A 281 -8.37 29.52 9.79
C ASN A 281 -7.60 30.10 10.98
N TYR A 282 -8.31 30.84 11.83
CA TYR A 282 -7.72 31.42 13.03
C TYR A 282 -7.14 30.37 13.98
N GLY A 283 -7.80 29.22 14.13
CA GLY A 283 -7.33 28.15 15.02
C GLY A 283 -5.96 27.60 14.61
N ASP A 284 -5.75 27.46 13.30
CA ASP A 284 -4.48 26.98 12.75
C ASP A 284 -3.35 27.99 13.01
N ILE A 285 -3.63 29.28 12.83
CA ILE A 285 -2.69 30.37 13.11
C ILE A 285 -2.37 30.46 14.60
N ALA A 286 -3.40 30.49 15.45
CA ALA A 286 -3.27 30.68 16.89
C ALA A 286 -2.60 29.49 17.60
N SER A 287 -2.57 28.33 16.94
CA SER A 287 -1.85 27.15 17.41
C SER A 287 -0.32 27.27 17.26
N THR A 288 0.18 28.16 16.39
CA THR A 288 1.63 28.32 16.17
C THR A 288 2.30 29.07 17.32
N SER A 289 3.49 28.64 17.73
CA SER A 289 4.30 29.31 18.75
C SER A 289 4.65 30.74 18.34
N ASP A 290 4.92 30.96 17.06
CA ASP A 290 5.32 32.25 16.52
C ASP A 290 4.19 33.27 16.61
N TYR A 291 2.96 32.89 16.25
CA TYR A 291 1.80 33.76 16.43
C TYR A 291 1.66 34.23 17.88
N ARG A 292 1.74 33.29 18.83
CA ARG A 292 1.61 33.58 20.27
C ARG A 292 2.71 34.53 20.74
N LEU A 293 3.95 34.27 20.34
CA LEU A 293 5.10 35.10 20.69
C LEU A 293 4.94 36.54 20.16
N PHE A 294 4.53 36.69 18.90
CA PHE A 294 4.36 38.00 18.28
C PHE A 294 3.18 38.76 18.89
N VAL A 295 2.03 38.12 19.12
CA VAL A 295 0.89 38.74 19.81
C VAL A 295 1.29 39.24 21.20
N LEU A 296 2.04 38.45 21.97
CA LEU A 296 2.55 38.88 23.28
C LEU A 296 3.48 40.10 23.19
N LYS A 297 4.35 40.15 22.16
CA LYS A 297 5.22 41.33 21.91
C LYS A 297 4.41 42.57 21.54
N VAL A 298 3.35 42.43 20.74
CA VAL A 298 2.43 43.52 20.38
C VAL A 298 1.73 44.05 21.62
N LEU A 299 1.15 43.17 22.43
CA LEU A 299 0.41 43.51 23.64
C LEU A 299 1.32 44.16 24.70
N ALA A 300 2.59 43.75 24.75
CA ALA A 300 3.60 44.34 25.65
C ALA A 300 4.15 45.70 25.16
N GLY A 301 3.64 46.26 24.05
CA GLY A 301 4.06 47.57 23.55
C GLY A 301 5.51 47.64 23.04
N LYS A 302 6.16 46.49 22.78
CA LYS A 302 7.54 46.46 22.29
C LYS A 302 7.60 46.71 20.77
N PRO A 303 8.57 47.49 20.27
CA PRO A 303 8.68 47.80 18.85
C PRO A 303 8.92 46.52 18.02
N MET A 304 8.13 46.34 16.95
CA MET A 304 8.23 45.23 16.00
C MET A 304 9.06 45.56 14.74
N ALA A 305 9.67 46.75 14.70
CA ALA A 305 10.27 47.36 13.52
C ALA A 305 11.47 46.58 12.93
N ASP A 306 12.25 45.87 13.76
CA ASP A 306 13.45 45.16 13.29
C ASP A 306 13.15 43.79 12.64
N THR A 307 11.95 43.26 12.82
CA THR A 307 11.63 41.87 12.45
C THR A 307 11.02 41.69 11.07
N LEU A 308 10.34 42.71 10.50
CA LEU A 308 9.70 42.57 9.19
C LEU A 308 10.72 42.48 8.06
N SER A 309 11.77 43.32 8.12
CA SER A 309 12.91 43.26 7.21
C SER A 309 13.64 41.92 7.35
N GLY A 310 13.83 41.42 8.58
CA GLY A 310 14.42 40.11 8.83
C GLY A 310 13.59 38.93 8.32
N LEU A 311 12.25 38.98 8.42
CA LEU A 311 11.37 37.92 7.93
C LEU A 311 11.37 37.87 6.39
N ILE A 312 11.34 39.03 5.73
CA ILE A 312 11.41 39.14 4.26
C ILE A 312 12.79 38.68 3.77
N ILE A 313 13.88 39.07 4.43
CA ILE A 313 15.24 38.64 4.08
C ILE A 313 15.43 37.13 4.30
N SER A 314 14.95 36.57 5.40
CA SER A 314 14.99 35.11 5.64
C SER A 314 14.17 34.35 4.61
N PHE A 315 13.01 34.85 4.18
CA PHE A 315 12.19 34.18 3.15
C PHE A 315 12.84 34.21 1.76
N VAL A 316 13.49 35.32 1.39
CA VAL A 316 14.31 35.38 0.16
C VAL A 316 15.48 34.38 0.21
N THR A 317 16.08 34.22 1.39
CA THR A 317 17.21 33.29 1.58
C THR A 317 16.77 31.82 1.58
N ILE A 318 15.61 31.50 2.14
CA ILE A 318 15.01 30.15 2.12
C ILE A 318 14.52 29.80 0.72
N SER A 319 13.84 30.72 0.03
CA SER A 319 13.40 30.54 -1.36
C SER A 319 14.58 30.31 -2.31
N ALA A 320 15.70 31.02 -2.12
CA ALA A 320 16.93 30.79 -2.87
C ALA A 320 17.57 29.42 -2.61
N ARG A 321 17.49 28.88 -1.39
CA ARG A 321 17.97 27.52 -1.07
C ARG A 321 17.08 26.43 -1.67
N VAL A 322 15.78 26.61 -1.68
CA VAL A 322 14.83 25.67 -2.31
C VAL A 322 14.99 25.67 -3.83
N CYS A 323 15.25 26.84 -4.44
CA CYS A 323 15.53 26.94 -5.88
C CYS A 323 16.87 26.28 -6.28
N LEU A 324 17.85 26.21 -5.37
CA LEU A 324 19.13 25.54 -5.61
C LEU A 324 19.07 24.01 -5.42
N LEU A 325 18.12 23.50 -4.63
CA LEU A 325 17.92 22.06 -4.38
C LEU A 325 17.04 21.37 -5.44
N LEU A 326 16.41 22.15 -6.33
CA LEU A 326 15.58 21.69 -7.45
C LEU A 326 16.27 21.81 -8.82
N ARG A 327 17.61 21.93 -8.84
CA ARG A 327 18.45 21.81 -10.04
C ARG A 327 19.31 20.57 -10.00
#